data_AF-A0A3N5H4X9-F1
#
_entry.id   AF-A0A3N5H4X9-F1
#
_cell.length_a   1.000
_cell.length_b   1.000
_cell.length_c   1.000
_cell.angle_alpha   90.00
_cell.angle_beta   90.00
_cell.angle_gamma   90.00
#
_symmetry.space_group_name_H-M   'P 1'
#
loop_
_entity.id
_entity.type
_entity.pdbx_description
1 polymer ?
#
loop_
_entity_poly.entity_id
_entity_poly.type
_entity_poly.pdbx_seq_one_letter_code
_entity_poly.pdbx_strand_id
1 'polypeptide(L)' 'MGSEANAVHREPWNKGKIVGQKAPFKLKDIWALRVRLQMENRVRELALFNLGIDSKLRGCDLV' A
#
# COMPACT_ATOMS: atom_id res chain seq x y z
N MET A 1 -18.49 31.95 -18.65
CA MET A 1 -17.41 31.16 -19.27
C MET A 1 -16.92 30.17 -18.23
N GLY A 2 -17.50 28.97 -18.21
CA GLY A 2 -17.11 27.91 -17.28
C GLY A 2 -15.87 27.21 -17.81
N SER A 3 -14.78 27.28 -17.07
CA SER A 3 -13.56 26.51 -17.30
C SER A 3 -13.85 25.05 -16.97
N GLU A 4 -14.14 24.24 -17.99
CA GLU A 4 -14.15 22.79 -17.86
C GLU A 4 -12.72 22.30 -17.68
N ALA A 5 -12.34 22.05 -16.42
CA ALA A 5 -11.11 21.37 -16.09
C ALA A 5 -11.19 19.96 -16.69
N ASN A 6 -10.40 19.72 -17.74
CA ASN A 6 -10.26 18.42 -18.39
C ASN A 6 -9.64 17.43 -17.38
N ALA A 7 -10.49 16.80 -16.58
CA ALA A 7 -10.12 15.77 -15.64
C ALA A 7 -9.66 14.56 -16.46
N VAL A 8 -8.33 14.44 -16.63
CA VAL A 8 -7.71 13.28 -17.27
C VAL A 8 -8.24 12.02 -16.58
N HIS A 9 -9.11 11.30 -17.26
CA HIS A 9 -9.75 10.10 -16.74
C HIS A 9 -8.68 9.01 -16.70
N ARG A 10 -7.92 8.93 -15.60
CA ARG A 10 -6.92 7.89 -15.38
C ARG A 10 -7.65 6.58 -15.23
N GLU A 11 -7.56 5.75 -16.25
CA GLU A 11 -8.10 4.40 -16.14
C GLU A 11 -7.41 3.65 -14.99
N PRO A 12 -8.18 2.93 -14.16
CA PRO A 12 -7.60 2.12 -13.09
C PRO A 12 -6.58 1.13 -13.66
N TRP A 13 -5.43 0.96 -12.98
CA TRP A 13 -4.36 0.03 -13.41
C TRP A 13 -4.82 -1.43 -13.58
N ASN A 14 -5.97 -1.75 -12.98
CA ASN A 14 -6.63 -3.04 -12.96
C ASN A 14 -7.89 -3.11 -13.85
N LYS A 15 -8.19 -2.10 -14.68
CA LYS A 15 -9.36 -2.15 -15.57
C LYS A 15 -9.25 -3.38 -16.48
N GLY A 16 -10.31 -4.21 -16.48
CA GLY A 16 -10.36 -5.47 -17.24
C GLY A 16 -9.51 -6.62 -16.67
N LYS A 17 -8.85 -6.46 -15.52
CA LYS A 17 -8.07 -7.53 -14.87
C LYS A 17 -8.84 -8.09 -13.68
N ILE A 18 -9.01 -9.41 -13.62
CA ILE A 18 -9.51 -10.09 -12.41
C ILE A 18 -8.41 -10.05 -11.36
N VAL A 19 -8.49 -9.09 -10.44
CA VAL A 19 -7.58 -9.02 -9.29
C VAL A 19 -8.18 -9.87 -8.17
N GLY A 20 -7.82 -11.15 -8.14
CA GLY A 20 -8.18 -12.05 -7.05
C GLY A 20 -7.48 -11.71 -5.74
N GLN A 21 -7.71 -12.53 -4.72
CA GLN A 21 -6.98 -12.44 -3.46
C GLN A 21 -5.47 -12.53 -3.71
N LYS A 22 -4.72 -11.50 -3.33
CA LYS A 22 -3.25 -11.56 -3.35
C LYS A 22 -2.78 -12.56 -2.31
N ALA A 23 -1.73 -13.32 -2.64
CA ALA A 23 -1.10 -14.21 -1.69
C ALA A 23 -0.60 -13.42 -0.47
N PRO A 24 -0.74 -13.94 0.75
CA PRO A 24 -0.16 -13.33 1.93
C PRO A 24 1.37 -13.29 1.82
N PHE A 25 1.99 -12.34 2.51
CA PHE A 25 3.45 -12.24 2.56
C PHE A 25 4.07 -13.48 3.23
N LYS A 26 5.22 -13.92 2.72
CA LYS A 26 6.05 -14.91 3.43
C LYS A 26 6.84 -14.20 4.54
N LEU A 27 7.23 -14.93 5.58
CA LEU A 27 8.04 -14.37 6.68
C LEU A 27 9.30 -13.66 6.21
N LYS A 28 9.98 -14.22 5.18
CA LYS A 28 11.16 -13.60 4.56
C LYS A 28 10.86 -12.25 3.91
N ASP A 29 9.67 -12.07 3.34
CA ASP A 29 9.27 -10.85 2.66
C ASP A 29 8.96 -9.74 3.68
N ILE A 30 8.33 -10.12 4.80
CA ILE A 30 8.09 -9.23 5.95
C ILE A 30 9.41 -8.73 6.52
N TRP A 31 10.37 -9.64 6.74
CA TRP A 31 11.69 -9.28 7.24
C TRP A 31 12.42 -8.33 6.27
N ALA A 32 12.42 -8.65 4.97
CA ALA A 32 13.04 -7.80 3.96
C ALA A 32 12.43 -6.39 3.92
N LEU A 33 11.10 -6.28 4.07
CA LEU A 33 10.41 -4.98 4.14
C LEU A 33 10.80 -4.19 5.39
N ARG A 34 10.85 -4.83 6.56
CA ARG A 34 11.28 -4.19 7.82
C ARG A 34 12.70 -3.62 7.69
N VAL A 35 13.63 -4.43 7.19
CA VAL A 35 15.03 -4.01 7.02
C VAL A 35 15.14 -2.83 6.06
N ARG A 36 14.45 -2.87 4.91
CA ARG A 36 14.48 -1.73 3.97
C ARG A 36 13.97 -0.44 4.60
N LEU A 37 12.84 -0.49 5.30
CA LEU A 37 12.28 0.68 5.98
C LEU A 37 13.20 1.22 7.10
N GLN A 38 13.88 0.33 7.82
CA GLN A 38 14.89 0.71 8.82
C GLN A 38 16.11 1.39 8.18
N MET A 39 16.64 0.83 7.10
CA MET A 39 17.80 1.38 6.38
C MET A 39 17.49 2.76 5.75
N GLU A 40 16.26 2.96 5.30
CA GLU A 40 15.78 4.26 4.80
C GLU A 40 15.35 5.24 5.90
N ASN A 41 15.46 4.84 7.18
CA ASN A 41 15.02 5.61 8.35
C ASN A 41 13.55 6.09 8.25
N ARG A 42 12.68 5.29 7.61
CA ARG A 42 11.25 5.56 7.44
C ARG A 42 10.44 5.12 8.65
N VAL A 43 10.61 5.84 9.76
CA VAL A 43 10.07 5.48 11.08
C VAL A 43 8.55 5.35 11.07
N ARG A 44 7.83 6.27 10.42
CA ARG A 44 6.36 6.25 10.36
C ARG A 44 5.87 5.00 9.64
N GLU A 45 6.41 4.71 8.47
CA GLU A 45 5.97 3.58 7.65
C GLU A 45 6.37 2.25 8.25
N LEU A 46 7.52 2.18 8.92
CA LEU A 46 7.90 1.02 9.72
C LEU A 46 6.89 0.76 10.86
N ALA A 47 6.49 1.81 11.57
CA ALA A 47 5.50 1.70 12.65
C ALA A 47 4.13 1.26 12.12
N LEU A 48 3.63 1.88 11.06
CA LEU A 48 2.35 1.51 10.43
C LEU A 48 2.39 0.08 9.87
N PHE A 49 3.49 -0.32 9.23
CA PHE A 49 3.66 -1.67 8.73
C PHE A 49 3.62 -2.72 9.86
N ASN A 50 4.35 -2.48 10.96
CA ASN A 50 4.33 -3.38 12.11
C ASN A 50 2.94 -3.45 12.75
N LEU A 51 2.32 -2.30 13.02
CA LEU A 51 0.98 -2.23 13.61
C LEU A 51 -0.06 -2.96 12.75
N GLY A 52 -0.03 -2.74 11.43
CA GLY A 52 -0.96 -3.37 10.49
C GLY A 52 -0.83 -4.89 10.45
N ILE A 53 0.39 -5.41 10.52
CA ILE A 53 0.65 -6.86 10.55
C ILE A 53 0.23 -7.46 11.88
N ASP A 54 0.61 -6.84 13.00
CA ASP A 54 0.38 -7.37 14.34
C ASP A 54 -1.12 -7.36 14.70
N SER A 55 -1.86 -6.36 14.20
CA SER A 55 -3.30 -6.18 14.46
C SER A 55 -4.21 -6.59 13.31
N LYS A 56 -3.66 -7.07 12.18
CA LYS A 56 -4.40 -7.46 10.95
C LYS A 56 -5.30 -6.34 10.39
N LEU A 57 -4.82 -5.10 10.42
CA LEU A 57 -5.56 -3.94 9.93
C LEU A 57 -5.47 -3.80 8.41
N ARG A 58 -6.49 -3.17 7.80
CA ARG A 58 -6.44 -2.77 6.39
C ARG A 58 -5.63 -1.48 6.27
N GLY A 59 -5.11 -1.23 5.07
CA GLY A 59 -4.37 0.01 4.80
C GLY A 59 -5.20 1.27 5.05
N CYS A 60 -6.51 1.23 4.82
CA CYS A 60 -7.41 2.36 5.11
C CYS A 60 -7.60 2.63 6.60
N ASP A 61 -7.31 1.66 7.48
CA ASP A 61 -7.44 1.84 8.93
C ASP A 61 -6.19 2.53 9.53
N LEU A 62 -5.15 2.77 8.69
CA LEU A 62 -3.83 3.27 9.09
C LEU A 62 -3.43 4.59 8.38
N VAL A 63 -4.31 5.16 7.55
CA VAL A 63 -4.07 6.35 6.69
C VAL A 63 -4.82 7.56 7.20
#